data_AF-A0A6I2H3Z0-F1
#
_entry.id   AF-A0A6I2H3Z0-F1
#
_cell.length_a   1.000
_cell.length_b   1.000
_cell.length_c   1.000
_cell.angle_alpha   90.00
_cell.angle_beta   90.00
_cell.angle_gamma   90.00
#
_symmetry.space_group_name_H-M   'P 1'
#
loop_
_entity.id
_entity.type
_entity.pdbx_description
1 polymer ?
#
loop_
_entity_poly.entity_id
_entity_poly.type
_entity_poly.pdbx_seq_one_letter_code
_entity_poly.pdbx_strand_id
1 'polypeptide(L)' 'MSERSAADLDGFTSDWSRANLPSYGPDWDRAIDFGIDVTLLLENLALSPAERLRRLQQVVEFHALLRDSRRAGE' A
#
# COMPACT_ATOMS: atom_id res chain seq x y z
N MET A 1 -6.40 -15.02 -23.34
CA MET A 1 -6.06 -14.33 -22.08
C MET A 1 -5.24 -15.29 -21.25
N SER A 2 -3.93 -15.08 -21.14
CA SER A 2 -3.06 -15.95 -20.34
C SER A 2 -3.31 -15.61 -18.87
N GLU A 3 -3.80 -16.57 -18.09
CA GLU A 3 -3.84 -16.45 -16.62
C GLU A 3 -2.40 -16.28 -16.14
N ARG A 4 -2.08 -15.10 -15.57
CA ARG A 4 -0.82 -14.92 -14.85
C ARG A 4 -0.93 -15.72 -13.56
N SER A 5 0.02 -16.62 -13.34
CA SER A 5 0.13 -17.39 -12.11
C SER A 5 0.39 -16.44 -10.93
N ALA A 6 -0.01 -16.81 -9.71
CA ALA A 6 0.34 -16.04 -8.51
C ALA A 6 1.87 -15.83 -8.40
N ALA A 7 2.66 -16.78 -8.90
CA ALA A 7 4.12 -16.66 -8.97
C ALA A 7 4.61 -15.53 -9.92
N ASP A 8 3.83 -15.17 -10.94
CA ASP A 8 4.16 -14.08 -11.87
C ASP A 8 3.87 -12.69 -11.25
N LEU A 9 3.00 -12.63 -10.23
CA LEU A 9 2.72 -11.41 -9.47
C LEU A 9 3.81 -11.15 -8.44
N ASP A 10 4.31 -12.20 -7.76
CA ASP A 10 5.38 -12.09 -6.77
C ASP A 10 6.70 -11.58 -7.37
N GLY A 11 7.06 -12.03 -8.58
CA GLY A 11 8.26 -11.55 -9.27
C GLY A 11 8.16 -10.09 -9.74
N PHE A 12 6.99 -9.70 -10.26
CA PHE A 12 6.76 -8.33 -10.73
C PHE A 12 6.74 -7.30 -9.59
N THR A 13 6.17 -7.66 -8.44
CA THR A 13 6.12 -6.79 -7.27
C THR A 13 7.47 -6.69 -6.56
N SER A 14 8.22 -7.80 -6.44
CA SER A 14 9.55 -7.81 -5.81
C SER A 14 10.56 -6.91 -6.53
N ASP A 15 10.73 -7.07 -7.85
CA ASP A 15 11.73 -6.31 -8.62
C ASP A 15 11.39 -4.81 -8.68
N TRP A 16 10.12 -4.49 -8.91
CA TRP A 16 9.67 -3.10 -8.90
C TRP A 16 9.84 -2.48 -7.50
N SER A 17 9.50 -3.22 -6.44
CA SER A 17 9.59 -2.72 -5.07
C SER A 17 11.04 -2.44 -4.68
N ARG A 18 11.99 -3.32 -5.02
CA ARG A 18 13.42 -3.06 -4.79
C ARG A 18 13.93 -1.82 -5.53
N ALA A 19 13.44 -1.58 -6.74
CA ALA A 19 13.88 -0.44 -7.54
C ALA A 19 13.31 0.91 -7.07
N ASN A 20 12.16 0.90 -6.38
CA ASN A 20 11.38 2.13 -6.12
C ASN A 20 11.14 2.43 -4.63
N LEU A 21 11.22 1.43 -3.75
CA LEU A 21 11.06 1.64 -2.32
C LEU A 21 12.42 1.94 -1.66
N PRO A 22 12.46 2.85 -0.67
CA PRO A 22 13.68 3.10 0.08
C PRO A 22 14.08 1.84 0.86
N SER A 23 15.39 1.61 0.99
CA SER A 23 15.95 0.62 1.90
C SER A 23 16.44 1.29 3.19
N TYR A 24 16.07 0.71 4.32
CA TYR A 24 16.58 1.10 5.65
C TYR A 24 17.41 -0.03 6.30
N GLY A 25 17.81 -1.04 5.52
CA GLY A 25 18.68 -2.13 5.97
C GLY A 25 18.16 -3.53 5.62
N PRO A 26 18.92 -4.58 5.97
CA PRO A 26 18.65 -5.94 5.47
C PRO A 26 17.30 -6.53 5.89
N ASP A 27 16.80 -6.18 7.09
CA ASP A 27 15.49 -6.66 7.55
C ASP A 27 14.34 -5.99 6.80
N TRP A 28 14.53 -4.73 6.42
CA TRP A 28 13.57 -3.98 5.60
C TRP A 28 13.49 -4.57 4.19
N ASP A 29 14.64 -4.87 3.59
CA ASP A 29 14.71 -5.47 2.25
C ASP A 29 14.07 -6.88 2.24
N ARG A 30 14.32 -7.69 3.29
CA ARG A 30 13.67 -9.00 3.44
C ARG A 30 12.16 -8.89 3.61
N ALA A 31 11.67 -7.85 4.29
CA ALA A 31 10.24 -7.60 4.40
C ALA A 31 9.62 -7.30 3.03
N ILE A 32 10.27 -6.45 2.23
CA ILE A 32 9.86 -6.16 0.85
C ILE A 32 9.86 -7.46 0.01
N ASP A 33 10.92 -8.26 0.10
CA ASP A 33 11.05 -9.52 -0.65
C ASP A 33 9.97 -10.55 -0.26
N PHE A 34 9.53 -10.52 0.99
CA PHE A 34 8.44 -11.35 1.47
C PHE A 34 7.04 -10.85 1.03
N GLY A 35 6.96 -9.67 0.41
CA GLY A 35 5.70 -9.04 0.00
C GLY A 35 5.02 -8.24 1.11
N ILE A 36 5.75 -7.85 2.16
CA ILE A 36 5.23 -6.91 3.17
C ILE A 36 5.21 -5.52 2.54
N ASP A 37 4.03 -4.90 2.51
CA ASP A 37 3.90 -3.51 2.12
C ASP A 37 4.49 -2.60 3.20
N VAL A 38 5.64 -2.01 2.89
CA VAL A 38 6.33 -1.03 3.74
C VAL A 38 5.96 0.41 3.38
N THR A 39 5.06 0.61 2.41
CA THR A 39 4.57 1.94 2.03
C THR A 39 3.86 2.59 3.21
N LEU A 40 4.20 3.85 3.48
CA LEU A 40 3.69 4.63 4.62
C LEU A 40 4.02 4.03 6.01
N LEU A 41 4.92 3.05 6.11
CA LEU A 41 5.21 2.38 7.38
C LEU A 41 5.76 3.35 8.43
N LEU A 42 6.73 4.20 8.05
CA LEU A 42 7.32 5.17 8.97
C LEU A 42 6.32 6.23 9.41
N GLU A 43 5.50 6.73 8.50
CA GLU A 43 4.42 7.67 8.77
C GLU A 43 3.40 7.05 9.74
N ASN A 44 3.07 5.77 9.55
CA ASN A 44 2.16 5.06 10.43
C ASN A 44 2.76 4.83 11.82
N LEU A 45 4.06 4.54 11.91
CA LEU A 45 4.78 4.35 13.17
C LEU A 45 4.93 5.65 13.97
N ALA A 46 4.98 6.80 13.30
CA ALA A 46 5.00 8.11 13.96
C ALA A 46 3.67 8.50 14.62
N LEU A 47 2.57 7.81 14.28
CA LEU A 47 1.24 8.07 14.82
C LEU A 47 0.90 7.16 15.99
N SER A 48 0.19 7.70 16.98
CA SER A 48 -0.47 6.86 17.98
C SER A 48 -1.56 5.99 17.33
N PRO A 49 -1.98 4.89 17.98
CA PRO A 49 -3.05 4.04 17.46
C PRO A 49 -4.35 4.80 17.17
N ALA A 50 -4.72 5.75 18.02
CA ALA A 50 -5.93 6.57 17.83
C ALA A 50 -5.81 7.51 16.62
N GLU A 51 -4.63 8.09 16.39
CA GLU A 51 -4.38 8.95 15.23
C GLU A 51 -4.39 8.15 13.93
N ARG A 52 -3.82 6.95 13.93
CA ARG A 52 -3.87 6.05 12.77
C ARG A 52 -5.31 5.72 12.39
N LEU A 53 -6.15 5.40 13.37
CA LEU A 53 -7.57 5.12 13.11
C LEU A 53 -8.32 6.33 12.55
N ARG A 54 -8.09 7.52 13.11
CA ARG A 54 -8.68 8.77 12.58
C ARG A 54 -8.25 9.05 11.14
N ARG A 55 -6.97 8.86 10.82
CA ARG A 55 -6.45 9.06 9.45
C ARG A 55 -7.07 8.05 8.47
N LEU A 56 -7.21 6.79 8.87
CA LEU A 56 -7.88 5.78 8.05
C LEU A 56 -9.35 6.13 7.80
N GLN A 57 -10.08 6.59 8.82
CA GLN A 57 -11.47 7.01 8.69
C GLN A 57 -11.62 8.15 7.67
N GLN A 58 -10.72 9.15 7.70
CA GLN A 58 -10.72 10.25 6.73
C GLN A 58 -10.55 9.78 5.28
N VAL A 59 -9.67 8.79 5.05
CA VAL A 59 -9.46 8.22 3.70
C VAL A 59 -10.71 7.49 3.22
N VAL A 60 -11.36 6.72 4.10
CA VAL A 60 -12.61 6.01 3.77
C VAL A 60 -13.73 6.99 3.40
N GLU A 61 -13.90 8.05 4.20
CA GLU A 61 -14.91 9.09 3.96
C GLU A 61 -14.66 9.83 2.64
N PHE A 62 -13.41 10.20 2.36
CA PHE A 62 -13.04 10.84 1.11
C PHE A 62 -13.33 9.94 -0.10
N HIS A 63 -12.98 8.65 -0.01
CA HIS A 63 -13.27 7.71 -1.09
C HIS A 63 -14.79 7.53 -1.32
N ALA A 64 -15.59 7.50 -0.25
CA ALA A 64 -17.04 7.46 -0.36
C ALA A 64 -17.58 8.69 -1.09
N LEU A 65 -17.08 9.88 -0.74
CA LEU A 65 -17.46 11.14 -1.40
C LEU A 65 -17.12 11.15 -2.90
N LEU A 66 -15.92 10.66 -3.28
CA LEU A 66 -15.53 10.55 -4.70
C LEU A 66 -16.44 9.58 -5.47
N ARG A 67 -16.74 8.42 -4.87
CA ARG A 67 -17.63 7.42 -5.48
C ARG A 67 -19.02 7.99 -5.72
N ASP A 68 -19.56 8.72 -4.75
CA ASP A 68 -20.92 9.26 -4.82
C ASP A 68 -20.97 10.43 -5.83
N SER A 69 -19.92 11.25 -5.90
CA SER A 69 -19.77 12.30 -6.91
C SER A 69 -19.75 11.75 -8.33
N ARG A 70 -19.07 10.62 -8.57
CA ARG A 70 -19.03 9.97 -9.89
C ARG A 70 -20.41 9.46 -10.33
N ARG A 71 -21.23 8.97 -9.39
CA ARG A 71 -22.58 8.47 -9.68
C ARG A 71 -23.59 9.60 -9.95
N ALA A 72 -23.39 10.79 -9.38
CA ALA A 72 -24.28 11.93 -9.57
C ALA A 72 -24.04 12.67 -10.91
N GLY A 73 -22.90 12.42 -11.56
CA GLY A 73 -22.55 12.97 -12.87
C GLY A 73 -22.88 12.06 -14.07
N GLU A 74 -23.45 10.88 -13.82
CA GLU A 74 -24.05 9.97 -14.81
C GLU A 74 -25.56 10.23 -14.91
#